data_AF-A0A838INP2-F1
#
_entry.id   AF-A0A838INP2-F1
#
_cell.length_a   1.000
_cell.length_b   1.000
_cell.length_c   1.000
_cell.angle_alpha   90.00
_cell.angle_beta   90.00
_cell.angle_gamma   90.00
#
_symmetry.space_group_name_H-M   'P 1'
#
loop_
_entity.id
_entity.type
_entity.pdbx_description
1 polymer ?
#
loop_
_entity_poly.entity_id
_entity_poly.type
_entity_poly.pdbx_seq_one_letter_code
_entity_poly.pdbx_strand_id
1 'polypeptide(L)'
;MIATVVALVLVSCADDSFDRDAPYGPDAVSSNAVDAESALTNHNVARAQQIYASWHADEPTNGTAAAGKAITDLLLLPGAARFSTLIIDSLGASRAINASSTIYGNDGLLYWLGRGARWDDEGQYLGVRGLLADQLPWTRDQLRTLSGFVEGLVNPVNRLMLNLVGVANHLEQIEQTLQIALDDGQFTRIFVPGETFHDPNLSLVLGRSELALLQSTVAAVRALIYFVAAYEHGWTLQDAFGPWRLAPTEHDPLFLPAFGPADYTVRYLDGQLFRGVTHPQRLEASRTALVKSLSYARASIEYGLKTEFNNTMHWRRVDPDHARDLQLLLKAAEAALFAATPIPFSQPPTRADFSSFFEGRVLETDLAWMLRVDNAGQLLPDESTAEGRWELNSEAVEHFFTDGVFSPPLDQDQSFVRIELSVSNRDFVDGLVGEYVEGVEDAYFTAR
;
A
#
# COMPACT_ATOMS: atom_id res chain seq x y z
N MET A 1 2.83 5.03 -4.57
CA MET A 1 3.44 4.33 -3.43
C MET A 1 2.43 3.85 -2.39
N ILE A 2 1.59 4.67 -1.74
CA ILE A 2 0.56 4.15 -0.79
C ILE A 2 -0.58 3.42 -1.53
N ALA A 3 -1.04 3.96 -2.65
CA ALA A 3 -1.90 3.23 -3.59
C ALA A 3 -1.17 2.04 -4.25
N THR A 4 0.17 2.03 -4.23
CA THR A 4 1.02 0.96 -4.77
C THR A 4 1.31 -0.11 -3.72
N VAL A 5 1.24 0.19 -2.42
CA VAL A 5 1.37 -0.78 -1.30
C VAL A 5 0.00 -1.37 -0.99
N VAL A 6 -1.07 -0.58 -1.09
CA VAL A 6 -2.44 -1.10 -1.09
C VAL A 6 -2.70 -1.89 -2.38
N ALA A 7 -2.23 -1.45 -3.55
CA ALA A 7 -2.25 -2.28 -4.75
C ALA A 7 -1.31 -3.48 -4.61
N LEU A 8 -0.04 -3.37 -4.25
CA LEU A 8 0.89 -4.53 -4.14
C LEU A 8 0.47 -5.56 -3.09
N VAL A 9 -0.27 -5.18 -2.04
CA VAL A 9 -0.81 -6.13 -1.05
C VAL A 9 -2.24 -6.58 -1.38
N LEU A 10 -2.92 -5.93 -2.34
CA LEU A 10 -4.18 -6.40 -2.96
C LEU A 10 -3.98 -7.03 -4.36
N VAL A 11 -2.76 -7.02 -4.89
CA VAL A 11 -2.34 -7.48 -6.24
C VAL A 11 -1.30 -8.60 -6.07
N SER A 12 -1.32 -9.32 -4.94
CA SER A 12 -0.41 -10.46 -4.67
C SER A 12 -1.05 -11.68 -3.94
N CYS A 13 -2.35 -11.96 -4.09
CA CYS A 13 -3.00 -13.25 -3.70
C CYS A 13 -4.01 -13.93 -4.70
N ALA A 14 -3.83 -15.22 -5.10
CA ALA A 14 -4.65 -16.20 -5.95
C ALA A 14 -4.18 -16.91 -7.30
N ASP A 15 -3.41 -18.01 -7.33
CA ASP A 15 -3.31 -18.80 -8.60
C ASP A 15 -4.37 -19.88 -8.80
N ASP A 16 -4.40 -20.31 -10.06
CA ASP A 16 -4.84 -21.58 -10.60
C ASP A 16 -4.13 -22.81 -10.00
N SER A 17 -4.83 -23.45 -9.07
CA SER A 17 -5.19 -24.86 -9.25
C SER A 17 -6.34 -25.23 -8.31
N PHE A 18 -7.48 -24.55 -8.47
CA PHE A 18 -8.71 -25.03 -7.86
C PHE A 18 -9.32 -26.13 -8.72
N ASP A 19 -9.15 -27.35 -8.23
CA ASP A 19 -10.01 -28.47 -8.55
C ASP A 19 -11.47 -28.00 -8.36
N ARG A 20 -12.15 -27.79 -9.49
CA ARG A 20 -13.54 -27.33 -9.59
C ARG A 20 -14.52 -28.29 -8.88
N ASP A 21 -14.01 -29.44 -8.43
CA ASP A 21 -14.72 -30.57 -7.86
C ASP A 21 -14.51 -30.76 -6.35
N ALA A 22 -13.90 -29.81 -5.60
CA ALA A 22 -14.08 -29.83 -4.14
C ALA A 22 -15.56 -29.52 -3.85
N PRO A 23 -16.38 -30.50 -3.44
CA PRO A 23 -17.78 -30.22 -3.20
C PRO A 23 -17.83 -29.17 -2.10
N TYR A 24 -18.45 -28.03 -2.40
CA TYR A 24 -19.05 -27.20 -1.37
C TYR A 24 -19.75 -28.16 -0.42
N GLY A 25 -19.32 -28.18 0.84
CA GLY A 25 -20.04 -28.93 1.86
C GLY A 25 -21.52 -28.55 1.82
N PRO A 26 -22.43 -29.43 2.24
CA PRO A 26 -23.87 -29.29 2.03
C PRO A 26 -24.54 -28.19 2.88
N ASP A 27 -23.81 -27.14 3.22
CA ASP A 27 -24.35 -25.94 3.85
C ASP A 27 -24.93 -25.07 2.74
N ALA A 28 -26.25 -24.89 2.76
CA ALA A 28 -26.98 -24.10 1.78
C ALA A 28 -26.36 -22.70 1.66
N VAL A 29 -25.69 -22.42 0.55
CA VAL A 29 -25.16 -21.08 0.23
C VAL A 29 -26.35 -20.12 0.25
N SER A 30 -26.29 -19.10 1.11
CA SER A 30 -27.32 -18.07 1.22
C SER A 30 -27.62 -17.48 -0.16
N SER A 31 -28.89 -17.29 -0.51
CA SER A 31 -29.28 -16.66 -1.78
C SER A 31 -28.63 -15.29 -1.97
N ASN A 32 -28.41 -14.55 -0.87
CA ASN A 32 -27.74 -13.25 -0.89
C ASN A 32 -26.27 -13.36 -1.34
N ALA A 33 -25.56 -14.42 -0.95
CA ALA A 33 -24.18 -14.64 -1.38
C ALA A 33 -24.12 -14.91 -2.89
N VAL A 34 -24.99 -15.79 -3.39
CA VAL A 34 -25.09 -16.11 -4.83
C VAL A 34 -25.42 -14.87 -5.67
N ASP A 35 -26.36 -14.04 -5.21
CA ASP A 35 -26.74 -12.81 -5.91
C ASP A 35 -25.60 -11.78 -5.92
N ALA A 36 -24.84 -11.67 -4.83
CA ALA A 36 -23.69 -10.79 -4.74
C ALA A 36 -22.53 -11.28 -5.62
N GLU A 37 -22.23 -12.58 -5.61
CA GLU A 37 -21.22 -13.19 -6.48
C GLU A 37 -21.59 -13.03 -7.95
N SER A 38 -22.86 -13.22 -8.32
CA SER A 38 -23.35 -12.93 -9.67
C SER A 38 -23.15 -11.46 -10.07
N ALA A 39 -23.36 -10.51 -9.16
CA ALA A 39 -23.08 -9.11 -9.42
C ALA A 39 -21.57 -8.84 -9.64
N LEU A 40 -20.69 -9.51 -8.88
CA LEU A 40 -19.25 -9.44 -9.04
C LEU A 40 -18.79 -10.02 -10.40
N THR A 41 -19.30 -11.19 -10.79
CA THR A 41 -19.05 -11.79 -12.12
C THR A 41 -19.46 -10.85 -13.26
N ASN A 42 -20.51 -10.04 -13.05
CA ASN A 42 -20.97 -9.04 -14.02
C ASN A 42 -20.26 -7.67 -13.86
N HIS A 43 -19.10 -7.63 -13.20
CA HIS A 43 -18.26 -6.43 -13.00
C HIS A 43 -18.96 -5.30 -12.24
N ASN A 44 -19.98 -5.63 -11.43
CA ASN A 44 -20.79 -4.67 -10.71
C ASN A 44 -20.54 -4.74 -9.20
N VAL A 45 -19.34 -4.32 -8.80
CA VAL A 45 -18.91 -4.29 -7.40
C VAL A 45 -19.84 -3.42 -6.54
N ALA A 46 -20.35 -2.31 -7.09
CA ALA A 46 -21.32 -1.46 -6.39
C ALA A 46 -22.62 -2.20 -6.02
N ARG A 47 -23.13 -3.05 -6.92
CA ARG A 47 -24.32 -3.85 -6.65
C ARG A 47 -24.04 -4.95 -5.63
N ALA A 48 -22.90 -5.63 -5.74
CA ALA A 48 -22.47 -6.63 -4.76
C ALA A 48 -22.34 -6.02 -3.35
N GLN A 49 -21.74 -4.83 -3.26
CA GLN A 49 -21.62 -4.08 -1.99
C GLN A 49 -22.99 -3.79 -1.38
N GLN A 50 -23.97 -3.35 -2.17
CA GLN A 50 -25.32 -3.08 -1.66
C GLN A 50 -25.97 -4.34 -1.07
N ILE A 51 -25.81 -5.50 -1.72
CA ILE A 51 -26.37 -6.77 -1.27
C ILE A 51 -25.72 -7.20 0.05
N TYR A 52 -24.39 -7.20 0.13
CA TYR A 52 -23.70 -7.54 1.37
C TYR A 52 -23.99 -6.53 2.49
N ALA A 53 -24.09 -5.24 2.17
CA ALA A 53 -24.41 -4.21 3.15
C ALA A 53 -25.84 -4.35 3.70
N SER A 54 -26.83 -4.64 2.85
CA SER A 54 -28.20 -4.91 3.32
C SER A 54 -28.25 -6.18 4.15
N TRP A 55 -27.59 -7.26 3.71
CA TRP A 55 -27.55 -8.51 4.46
C TRP A 55 -26.85 -8.32 5.81
N HIS A 56 -25.74 -7.60 5.87
CA HIS A 56 -25.06 -7.30 7.13
C HIS A 56 -25.89 -6.38 8.04
N ALA A 57 -26.69 -5.47 7.49
CA ALA A 57 -27.60 -4.66 8.31
C ALA A 57 -28.72 -5.51 8.94
N ASP A 58 -29.23 -6.50 8.20
CA ASP A 58 -30.28 -7.42 8.67
C ASP A 58 -29.71 -8.49 9.64
N GLU A 59 -28.48 -8.94 9.39
CA GLU A 59 -27.76 -9.94 10.19
C GLU A 59 -26.35 -9.43 10.58
N PRO A 60 -26.23 -8.54 11.58
CA PRO A 60 -24.96 -7.89 11.92
C PRO A 60 -23.85 -8.82 12.41
N THR A 61 -24.19 -10.03 12.86
CA THR A 61 -23.22 -11.04 13.32
C THR A 61 -22.88 -12.07 12.27
N ASN A 62 -23.49 -12.03 11.08
CA ASN A 62 -23.20 -12.96 10.00
C ASN A 62 -21.85 -12.64 9.38
N GLY A 63 -20.89 -13.56 9.51
CA GLY A 63 -19.53 -13.33 9.08
C GLY A 63 -19.36 -13.28 7.57
N THR A 64 -20.15 -14.03 6.79
CA THR A 64 -20.13 -13.95 5.32
C THR A 64 -20.61 -12.60 4.83
N ALA A 65 -21.70 -12.09 5.41
CA ALA A 65 -22.21 -10.76 5.09
C ALA A 65 -21.19 -9.65 5.45
N ALA A 66 -20.59 -9.76 6.64
CA ALA A 66 -19.57 -8.82 7.10
C ALA A 66 -18.30 -8.85 6.21
N ALA A 67 -17.78 -10.04 5.89
CA ALA A 67 -16.62 -10.20 5.01
C ALA A 67 -16.89 -9.62 3.61
N GLY A 68 -18.03 -9.96 3.01
CA GLY A 68 -18.41 -9.47 1.69
C GLY A 68 -18.59 -7.97 1.64
N LYS A 69 -19.20 -7.39 2.67
CA LYS A 69 -19.31 -5.94 2.82
C LYS A 69 -17.92 -5.31 2.92
N ALA A 70 -17.04 -5.83 3.76
CA ALA A 70 -15.71 -5.27 3.95
C ALA A 70 -14.85 -5.33 2.67
N ILE A 71 -14.85 -6.46 1.95
CA ILE A 71 -14.10 -6.62 0.71
C ILE A 71 -14.62 -5.66 -0.37
N THR A 72 -15.94 -5.60 -0.55
CA THR A 72 -16.53 -4.72 -1.55
C THR A 72 -16.38 -3.23 -1.18
N ASP A 73 -16.39 -2.88 0.11
CA ASP A 73 -16.04 -1.54 0.59
C ASP A 73 -14.58 -1.18 0.25
N LEU A 74 -13.64 -2.13 0.37
CA LEU A 74 -12.24 -1.93 -0.03
C LEU A 74 -12.08 -1.74 -1.53
N LEU A 75 -12.74 -2.58 -2.35
CA LEU A 75 -12.72 -2.43 -3.80
C LEU A 75 -13.30 -1.07 -4.23
N LEU A 76 -14.32 -0.58 -3.53
CA LEU A 76 -14.95 0.71 -3.83
C LEU A 76 -14.30 1.90 -3.11
N LEU A 77 -13.24 1.69 -2.33
CA LEU A 77 -12.54 2.75 -1.59
C LEU A 77 -12.13 3.93 -2.48
N PRO A 78 -11.62 3.74 -3.73
CA PRO A 78 -11.31 4.88 -4.60
C PRO A 78 -12.53 5.74 -4.89
N GLY A 79 -13.73 5.15 -4.99
CA GLY A 79 -14.97 5.89 -5.21
C GLY A 79 -15.68 6.37 -3.94
N ALA A 80 -15.13 6.07 -2.76
CA ALA A 80 -15.74 6.46 -1.50
C ALA A 80 -15.67 7.98 -1.31
N ALA A 81 -16.62 8.52 -0.52
CA ALA A 81 -16.70 9.96 -0.26
C ALA A 81 -15.40 10.52 0.35
N ARG A 82 -14.76 9.77 1.27
CA ARG A 82 -13.50 10.20 1.93
C ARG A 82 -12.35 10.30 0.94
N PHE A 83 -12.25 9.36 0.01
CA PHE A 83 -11.24 9.42 -1.05
C PHE A 83 -11.55 10.52 -2.06
N SER A 84 -12.83 10.71 -2.39
CA SER A 84 -13.29 11.79 -3.25
C SER A 84 -12.93 13.17 -2.68
N THR A 85 -13.15 13.40 -1.38
CA THR A 85 -12.69 14.62 -0.71
C THR A 85 -11.17 14.77 -0.78
N LEU A 86 -10.40 13.70 -0.57
CA LEU A 86 -8.95 13.73 -0.70
C LEU A 86 -8.52 14.21 -2.10
N ILE A 87 -9.02 13.60 -3.17
CA ILE A 87 -8.57 13.93 -4.52
C ILE A 87 -9.07 15.30 -5.00
N ILE A 88 -10.30 15.70 -4.64
CA ILE A 88 -10.88 16.98 -5.06
C ILE A 88 -10.20 18.12 -4.32
N ASP A 89 -10.16 18.06 -2.99
CA ASP A 89 -9.68 19.17 -2.18
C ASP A 89 -8.15 19.30 -2.16
N SER A 90 -7.43 18.20 -2.41
CA SER A 90 -5.97 18.14 -2.21
C SER A 90 -5.19 17.92 -3.50
N LEU A 91 -5.78 17.25 -4.50
CA LEU A 91 -5.11 16.91 -5.76
C LEU A 91 -5.77 17.56 -6.98
N GLY A 92 -6.73 18.48 -6.78
CA GLY A 92 -7.33 19.26 -7.88
C GLY A 92 -8.18 18.43 -8.84
N ALA A 93 -8.73 17.31 -8.39
CA ALA A 93 -9.70 16.54 -9.16
C ALA A 93 -10.99 17.36 -9.37
N SER A 94 -11.57 17.26 -10.56
CA SER A 94 -12.82 17.92 -10.94
C SER A 94 -14.08 17.20 -10.43
N ARG A 95 -13.97 15.90 -10.12
CA ARG A 95 -15.08 15.04 -9.66
C ARG A 95 -14.58 13.83 -8.89
N ALA A 96 -15.49 13.09 -8.28
CA ALA A 96 -15.24 11.77 -7.72
C ALA A 96 -14.96 10.74 -8.83
N ILE A 97 -14.15 9.73 -8.53
CA ILE A 97 -14.00 8.56 -9.39
C ILE A 97 -15.13 7.57 -9.11
N ASN A 98 -15.73 7.00 -10.15
CA ASN A 98 -16.61 5.85 -9.99
C ASN A 98 -15.76 4.58 -10.10
N ALA A 99 -15.31 4.04 -8.97
CA ALA A 99 -14.44 2.86 -8.94
C ALA A 99 -15.05 1.66 -9.69
N SER A 100 -16.36 1.41 -9.50
CA SER A 100 -17.04 0.28 -10.13
C SER A 100 -17.01 0.36 -11.66
N SER A 101 -17.20 1.54 -12.26
CA SER A 101 -17.15 1.67 -13.72
C SER A 101 -15.73 1.86 -14.25
N THR A 102 -14.92 2.68 -13.58
CA THR A 102 -13.63 3.14 -14.09
C THR A 102 -12.54 2.09 -13.90
N ILE A 103 -12.63 1.28 -12.84
CA ILE A 103 -11.60 0.27 -12.51
C ILE A 103 -12.09 -1.12 -12.92
N TYR A 104 -13.24 -1.53 -12.38
CA TYR A 104 -13.72 -2.92 -12.50
C TYR A 104 -14.64 -3.15 -13.71
N GLY A 105 -15.29 -2.10 -14.21
CA GLY A 105 -16.34 -2.21 -15.22
C GLY A 105 -15.85 -2.70 -16.58
N ASN A 106 -16.80 -3.02 -17.46
CA ASN A 106 -16.52 -3.22 -18.88
C ASN A 106 -15.94 -1.93 -19.47
N ASP A 107 -14.84 -2.06 -20.22
CA ASP A 107 -14.04 -0.93 -20.70
C ASP A 107 -13.41 -0.07 -19.58
N GLY A 108 -13.31 -0.59 -18.35
CA GLY A 108 -12.56 0.00 -17.24
C GLY A 108 -11.05 -0.31 -17.30
N LEU A 109 -10.31 0.11 -16.27
CA LEU A 109 -8.85 -0.08 -16.16
C LEU A 109 -8.45 -1.54 -16.31
N LEU A 110 -9.02 -2.44 -15.50
CA LEU A 110 -8.62 -3.85 -15.50
C LEU A 110 -9.01 -4.55 -16.81
N TYR A 111 -10.13 -4.15 -17.43
CA TYR A 111 -10.56 -4.65 -18.73
C TYR A 111 -9.50 -4.38 -19.82
N TRP A 112 -8.95 -3.17 -19.86
CA TRP A 112 -7.95 -2.79 -20.86
C TRP A 112 -6.58 -3.38 -20.57
N LEU A 113 -6.18 -3.40 -19.29
CA LEU A 113 -4.92 -4.04 -18.88
C LEU A 113 -4.91 -5.53 -19.21
N GLY A 114 -5.99 -6.26 -18.90
CA GLY A 114 -6.15 -7.67 -19.25
C GLY A 114 -6.13 -7.97 -20.76
N ARG A 115 -6.18 -6.94 -21.62
CA ARG A 115 -6.07 -7.04 -23.08
C ARG A 115 -4.72 -6.56 -23.61
N GLY A 116 -3.75 -6.29 -22.74
CA GLY A 116 -2.42 -5.83 -23.11
C GLY A 116 -2.36 -4.36 -23.54
N ALA A 117 -3.37 -3.55 -23.23
CA ALA A 117 -3.32 -2.13 -23.53
C ALA A 117 -2.26 -1.44 -22.67
N ARG A 118 -1.38 -0.67 -23.31
CA ARG A 118 -0.38 0.16 -22.62
C ARG A 118 -1.03 1.35 -21.95
N TRP A 119 -0.39 1.84 -20.88
CA TRP A 119 -0.88 3.02 -20.17
C TRP A 119 -0.91 4.28 -21.06
N ASP A 120 0.20 4.57 -21.72
CA ASP A 120 0.38 5.76 -22.55
C ASP A 120 -0.14 5.57 -23.97
N ASP A 121 -0.48 6.70 -24.61
CA ASP A 121 -0.88 6.73 -26.01
C ASP A 121 0.35 6.56 -26.93
N GLU A 122 0.24 5.74 -27.98
CA GLU A 122 1.32 5.45 -28.93
C GLU A 122 0.95 5.85 -30.36
N GLY A 123 1.48 7.01 -30.79
CA GLY A 123 1.23 7.54 -32.12
C GLY A 123 -0.25 7.85 -32.35
N GLN A 124 -0.92 7.01 -33.13
CA GLN A 124 -2.35 7.15 -33.44
C GLN A 124 -3.24 6.26 -32.56
N TYR A 125 -2.66 5.35 -31.78
CA TYR A 125 -3.39 4.42 -30.92
C TYR A 125 -3.52 4.99 -29.51
N LEU A 126 -4.74 4.98 -28.98
CA LEU A 126 -5.00 5.40 -27.60
C LEU A 126 -4.57 4.30 -26.62
N GLY A 127 -3.83 4.69 -25.59
CA GLY A 127 -3.55 3.85 -24.44
C GLY A 127 -4.68 3.92 -23.41
N VAL A 128 -4.55 3.19 -22.32
CA VAL A 128 -5.53 3.17 -21.21
C VAL A 128 -5.83 4.58 -20.71
N ARG A 129 -4.82 5.43 -20.58
CA ARG A 129 -5.00 6.83 -20.17
C ARG A 129 -5.92 7.58 -21.12
N GLY A 130 -5.72 7.45 -22.43
CA GLY A 130 -6.55 8.07 -23.45
C GLY A 130 -7.97 7.52 -23.49
N LEU A 131 -8.13 6.20 -23.36
CA LEU A 131 -9.42 5.49 -23.35
C LEU A 131 -10.28 5.86 -22.13
N LEU A 132 -9.66 6.01 -20.97
CA LEU A 132 -10.34 6.33 -19.71
C LEU A 132 -10.35 7.82 -19.38
N ALA A 133 -9.73 8.68 -20.19
CA ALA A 133 -9.55 10.10 -19.89
C ALA A 133 -10.85 10.79 -19.45
N ASP A 134 -11.96 10.47 -20.13
CA ASP A 134 -13.28 11.06 -19.87
C ASP A 134 -14.02 10.41 -18.69
N GLN A 135 -13.42 9.40 -18.05
CA GLN A 135 -13.87 8.77 -16.80
C GLN A 135 -12.98 9.14 -15.61
N LEU A 136 -11.73 9.52 -15.87
CA LEU A 136 -10.80 9.98 -14.85
C LEU A 136 -11.25 11.31 -14.23
N PRO A 137 -10.86 11.58 -12.97
CA PRO A 137 -11.34 12.76 -12.27
C PRO A 137 -10.56 14.04 -12.62
N TRP A 138 -9.45 13.95 -13.37
CA TRP A 138 -8.66 15.07 -13.87
C TRP A 138 -8.87 15.33 -15.36
N THR A 139 -8.57 16.55 -15.82
CA THR A 139 -8.66 16.89 -17.25
C THR A 139 -7.55 16.24 -18.05
N ARG A 140 -7.76 16.07 -19.37
CA ARG A 140 -6.73 15.55 -20.28
C ARG A 140 -5.42 16.34 -20.22
N ASP A 141 -5.49 17.65 -20.08
CA ASP A 141 -4.31 18.50 -19.98
C ASP A 141 -3.54 18.26 -18.67
N GLN A 142 -4.25 18.07 -17.56
CA GLN A 142 -3.64 17.71 -16.27
C GLN A 142 -2.95 16.34 -16.34
N LEU A 143 -3.56 15.38 -17.03
CA LEU A 143 -3.01 14.02 -17.19
C LEU A 143 -1.85 13.93 -18.20
N ARG A 144 -1.63 14.97 -19.00
CA ARG A 144 -0.61 14.97 -20.06
C ARG A 144 0.81 15.15 -19.51
N THR A 145 0.97 15.99 -18.49
CA THR A 145 2.29 16.28 -17.90
C THR A 145 2.19 16.54 -16.40
N LEU A 146 3.27 16.26 -15.66
CA LEU A 146 3.31 16.52 -14.22
C LEU A 146 3.02 17.99 -13.87
N SER A 147 3.48 18.99 -14.64
CA SER A 147 3.12 20.38 -14.35
C SER A 147 1.66 20.67 -14.55
N GLY A 148 1.04 20.13 -15.62
CA GLY A 148 -0.40 20.28 -15.79
C GLY A 148 -1.15 19.73 -14.58
N PHE A 149 -0.68 18.61 -14.03
CA PHE A 149 -1.26 18.00 -12.82
C PHE A 149 -1.07 18.85 -11.56
N VAL A 150 0.15 19.35 -11.29
CA VAL A 150 0.44 20.09 -10.04
C VAL A 150 0.11 21.58 -10.10
N GLU A 151 -0.14 22.13 -11.28
CA GLU A 151 -0.51 23.52 -11.46
C GLU A 151 -1.79 23.85 -10.68
N GLY A 152 -1.71 24.88 -9.83
CA GLY A 152 -2.83 25.29 -8.97
C GLY A 152 -2.95 24.51 -7.66
N LEU A 153 -2.10 23.51 -7.40
CA LEU A 153 -2.03 22.79 -6.12
C LEU A 153 -1.20 23.57 -5.08
N VAL A 154 -1.67 24.78 -4.77
CA VAL A 154 -1.03 25.76 -3.86
C VAL A 154 -1.41 25.60 -2.39
N ASN A 155 -2.33 24.69 -2.07
CA ASN A 155 -2.65 24.41 -0.68
C ASN A 155 -1.51 23.63 -0.01
N PRO A 156 -1.14 23.96 1.24
CA PRO A 156 -0.15 23.18 1.98
C PRO A 156 -0.55 21.71 2.09
N VAL A 157 0.45 20.82 2.00
CA VAL A 157 0.26 19.35 2.06
C VAL A 157 -0.30 18.91 3.41
N ASN A 158 -0.23 19.74 4.45
CA ASN A 158 -1.00 19.56 5.68
C ASN A 158 -2.50 19.29 5.44
N ARG A 159 -3.13 19.95 4.45
CA ARG A 159 -4.53 19.70 4.09
C ARG A 159 -4.72 18.31 3.47
N LEU A 160 -3.79 17.90 2.62
CA LEU A 160 -3.76 16.55 2.04
C LEU A 160 -3.65 15.50 3.16
N MET A 161 -2.79 15.73 4.15
CA MET A 161 -2.64 14.82 5.31
C MET A 161 -3.90 14.74 6.16
N LEU A 162 -4.61 15.86 6.38
CA LEU A 162 -5.90 15.86 7.06
C LEU A 162 -6.95 15.01 6.32
N ASN A 163 -6.98 15.10 5.00
CA ASN A 163 -7.90 14.29 4.19
C ASN A 163 -7.50 12.81 4.16
N LEU A 164 -6.20 12.50 4.12
CA LEU A 164 -5.69 11.13 4.24
C LEU A 164 -6.08 10.51 5.59
N VAL A 165 -6.02 11.27 6.69
CA VAL A 165 -6.54 10.82 7.99
C VAL A 165 -8.03 10.46 7.92
N GLY A 166 -8.82 11.20 7.14
CA GLY A 166 -10.21 10.85 6.83
C GLY A 166 -10.36 9.49 6.13
N VAL A 167 -9.43 9.14 5.23
CA VAL A 167 -9.36 7.81 4.59
C VAL A 167 -8.94 6.74 5.60
N ALA A 168 -7.94 7.00 6.44
CA ALA A 168 -7.50 6.07 7.49
C ALA A 168 -8.62 5.75 8.49
N ASN A 169 -9.47 6.72 8.83
CA ASN A 169 -10.63 6.50 9.69
C ASN A 169 -11.73 5.67 8.98
N HIS A 170 -11.84 5.76 7.65
CA HIS A 170 -12.76 4.90 6.90
C HIS A 170 -12.25 3.46 6.81
N LEU A 171 -10.94 3.30 6.59
CA LEU A 171 -10.26 2.00 6.68
C LEU A 171 -10.46 1.32 8.04
N GLU A 172 -10.53 2.08 9.13
CA GLU A 172 -10.88 1.54 10.46
C GLU A 172 -12.26 0.88 10.50
N GLN A 173 -13.25 1.46 9.82
CA GLN A 173 -14.60 0.89 9.79
C GLN A 173 -14.62 -0.43 9.02
N ILE A 174 -13.84 -0.52 7.95
CA ILE A 174 -13.65 -1.76 7.20
C ILE A 174 -12.94 -2.80 8.08
N GLU A 175 -11.87 -2.41 8.79
CA GLU A 175 -11.17 -3.27 9.75
C GLU A 175 -12.13 -3.84 10.82
N GLN A 176 -13.01 -3.01 11.37
CA GLN A 176 -14.03 -3.45 12.33
C GLN A 176 -15.03 -4.41 11.70
N THR A 177 -15.41 -4.19 10.44
CA THR A 177 -16.31 -5.10 9.71
C THR A 177 -15.63 -6.46 9.45
N LEU A 178 -14.33 -6.47 9.12
CA LEU A 178 -13.55 -7.71 9.00
C LEU A 178 -13.46 -8.46 10.34
N GLN A 179 -13.32 -7.73 11.46
CA GLN A 179 -13.28 -8.35 12.78
C GLN A 179 -14.56 -9.12 13.09
N ILE A 180 -15.73 -8.57 12.74
CA ILE A 180 -17.01 -9.25 12.90
C ILE A 180 -17.02 -10.60 12.16
N ALA A 181 -16.46 -10.64 10.95
CA ALA A 181 -16.35 -11.89 10.19
C ALA A 181 -15.43 -12.92 10.86
N LEU A 182 -14.31 -12.47 11.44
CA LEU A 182 -13.38 -13.35 12.16
C LEU A 182 -13.96 -13.88 13.47
N ASP A 183 -14.78 -13.08 14.14
CA ASP A 183 -15.42 -13.43 15.41
C ASP A 183 -16.61 -14.39 15.24
N ASP A 184 -17.22 -14.45 14.05
CA ASP A 184 -18.30 -15.39 13.75
C ASP A 184 -17.75 -16.83 13.66
N GLY A 185 -18.08 -17.66 14.66
CA GLY A 185 -17.71 -19.07 14.72
C GLY A 185 -18.22 -19.93 13.55
N GLN A 186 -19.23 -19.48 12.81
CA GLN A 186 -19.78 -20.17 11.65
C GLN A 186 -19.16 -19.71 10.32
N PHE A 187 -18.39 -18.62 10.32
CA PHE A 187 -17.73 -18.15 9.10
C PHE A 187 -16.66 -19.15 8.65
N THR A 188 -16.82 -19.61 7.40
CA THR A 188 -15.90 -20.53 6.73
C THR A 188 -15.03 -19.79 5.72
N ARG A 189 -15.65 -19.19 4.71
CA ARG A 189 -14.97 -18.49 3.61
C ARG A 189 -15.92 -17.54 2.87
N ILE A 190 -15.33 -16.65 2.08
CA ILE A 190 -16.01 -15.87 1.05
C ILE A 190 -15.32 -16.05 -0.30
N PHE A 191 -16.11 -16.09 -1.37
CA PHE A 191 -15.63 -16.18 -2.74
C PHE A 191 -15.76 -14.82 -3.45
N VAL A 192 -14.68 -14.39 -4.12
CA VAL A 192 -14.68 -13.26 -5.05
C VAL A 192 -14.35 -13.82 -6.43
N PRO A 193 -15.30 -13.82 -7.38
CA PRO A 193 -15.07 -14.35 -8.72
C PRO A 193 -13.95 -13.62 -9.44
N GLY A 194 -13.04 -14.34 -10.09
CA GLY A 194 -11.92 -13.78 -10.86
C GLY A 194 -12.39 -12.88 -12.00
N GLU A 195 -13.59 -13.11 -12.54
CA GLU A 195 -14.20 -12.23 -13.53
C GLU A 195 -14.34 -10.79 -13.03
N THR A 196 -14.43 -10.54 -11.72
CA THR A 196 -14.37 -9.18 -11.15
C THR A 196 -13.14 -8.40 -11.64
N PHE A 197 -12.04 -9.13 -11.89
CA PHE A 197 -10.74 -8.65 -12.31
C PHE A 197 -10.49 -8.85 -13.83
N HIS A 198 -11.51 -9.23 -14.60
CA HIS A 198 -11.41 -9.55 -16.03
C HIS A 198 -10.54 -10.77 -16.37
N ASP A 199 -10.22 -11.59 -15.36
CA ASP A 199 -9.48 -12.83 -15.57
C ASP A 199 -9.98 -13.92 -14.60
N PRO A 200 -10.55 -15.03 -15.11
CA PRO A 200 -11.13 -16.08 -14.27
C PRO A 200 -10.12 -16.75 -13.33
N ASN A 201 -8.83 -16.69 -13.67
CA ASN A 201 -7.75 -17.30 -12.89
C ASN A 201 -7.48 -16.51 -11.60
N LEU A 202 -7.90 -15.24 -11.53
CA LEU A 202 -7.71 -14.37 -10.36
C LEU A 202 -8.81 -14.52 -9.29
N SER A 203 -9.44 -15.69 -9.21
CA SER A 203 -10.53 -15.96 -8.28
C SER A 203 -10.04 -16.04 -6.83
N LEU A 204 -10.67 -15.30 -5.91
CA LEU A 204 -10.27 -15.29 -4.50
C LEU A 204 -11.18 -16.18 -3.66
N VAL A 205 -10.58 -17.07 -2.88
CA VAL A 205 -11.26 -17.84 -1.82
C VAL A 205 -10.63 -17.42 -0.50
N LEU A 206 -11.31 -16.54 0.21
CA LEU A 206 -10.78 -15.88 1.40
C LEU A 206 -11.39 -16.51 2.65
N GLY A 207 -10.57 -17.24 3.41
CA GLY A 207 -10.91 -17.73 4.74
C GLY A 207 -10.44 -16.77 5.84
N ARG A 208 -10.45 -17.25 7.09
CA ARG A 208 -10.02 -16.45 8.25
C ARG A 208 -8.58 -15.95 8.15
N SER A 209 -7.70 -16.76 7.57
CA SER A 209 -6.27 -16.40 7.46
C SER A 209 -6.07 -15.21 6.51
N GLU A 210 -6.77 -15.22 5.39
CA GLU A 210 -6.73 -14.20 4.35
C GLU A 210 -7.40 -12.92 4.83
N LEU A 211 -8.55 -13.01 5.50
CA LEU A 211 -9.22 -11.86 6.09
C LEU A 211 -8.37 -11.21 7.19
N ALA A 212 -7.68 -11.99 8.02
CA ALA A 212 -6.76 -11.45 9.02
C ALA A 212 -5.54 -10.77 8.39
N LEU A 213 -5.00 -11.31 7.28
CA LEU A 213 -3.93 -10.63 6.54
C LEU A 213 -4.43 -9.32 5.93
N LEU A 214 -5.62 -9.32 5.33
CA LEU A 214 -6.25 -8.13 4.80
C LEU A 214 -6.44 -7.06 5.88
N GLN A 215 -6.92 -7.47 7.06
CA GLN A 215 -7.07 -6.61 8.22
C GLN A 215 -5.73 -6.06 8.71
N SER A 216 -4.67 -6.88 8.70
CA SER A 216 -3.29 -6.46 9.00
C SER A 216 -2.82 -5.37 8.05
N THR A 217 -3.01 -5.55 6.75
CA THR A 217 -2.63 -4.61 5.71
C THR A 217 -3.36 -3.28 5.86
N VAL A 218 -4.67 -3.34 6.08
CA VAL A 218 -5.51 -2.15 6.32
C VAL A 218 -4.99 -1.38 7.53
N ALA A 219 -4.68 -2.08 8.64
CA ALA A 219 -4.13 -1.46 9.84
C ALA A 219 -2.72 -0.88 9.62
N ALA A 220 -1.85 -1.53 8.84
CA ALA A 220 -0.52 -1.02 8.50
C ALA A 220 -0.61 0.28 7.67
N VAL A 221 -1.51 0.33 6.70
CA VAL A 221 -1.74 1.53 5.87
C VAL A 221 -2.25 2.68 6.73
N ARG A 222 -3.16 2.40 7.67
CA ARG A 222 -3.60 3.40 8.65
C ARG A 222 -2.44 3.89 9.51
N ALA A 223 -1.61 2.97 10.02
CA ALA A 223 -0.45 3.32 10.83
C ALA A 223 0.49 4.27 10.07
N LEU A 224 0.78 3.98 8.80
CA LEU A 224 1.61 4.82 7.94
C LEU A 224 0.98 6.20 7.73
N ILE A 225 -0.32 6.26 7.42
CA ILE A 225 -1.02 7.54 7.23
C ILE A 225 -0.95 8.39 8.49
N TYR A 226 -1.27 7.82 9.66
CA TYR A 226 -1.20 8.54 10.92
C TYR A 226 0.25 8.97 11.25
N PHE A 227 1.24 8.12 10.97
CA PHE A 227 2.65 8.43 11.19
C PHE A 227 3.07 9.66 10.39
N VAL A 228 2.90 9.61 9.07
CA VAL A 228 3.28 10.72 8.19
C VAL A 228 2.47 11.98 8.53
N ALA A 229 1.16 11.84 8.73
CA ALA A 229 0.30 12.97 9.09
C ALA A 229 0.62 13.59 10.47
N ALA A 230 1.43 12.95 11.32
CA ALA A 230 1.87 13.57 12.57
C ALA A 230 2.87 14.72 12.35
N TYR A 231 3.62 14.67 11.26
CA TYR A 231 4.68 15.60 10.93
C TYR A 231 4.17 16.84 10.19
N GLU A 232 5.00 17.88 10.20
CA GLU A 232 4.76 19.12 9.48
C GLU A 232 4.94 18.93 7.96
N HIS A 233 3.94 19.38 7.20
CA HIS A 233 3.98 19.44 5.75
C HIS A 233 3.53 20.82 5.25
N GLY A 234 4.26 21.86 5.66
CA GLY A 234 3.99 23.25 5.30
C GLY A 234 4.21 23.59 3.83
N TRP A 235 4.84 22.71 3.07
CA TRP A 235 5.12 22.85 1.64
C TRP A 235 3.90 22.53 0.76
N THR A 236 3.90 23.00 -0.48
CA THR A 236 2.85 22.73 -1.47
C THR A 236 3.38 21.83 -2.60
N LEU A 237 2.48 21.09 -3.27
CA LEU A 237 2.86 20.29 -4.45
C LEU A 237 3.33 21.18 -5.60
N GLN A 238 2.71 22.35 -5.74
CA GLN A 238 3.18 23.34 -6.71
C GLN A 238 4.61 23.76 -6.37
N ASP A 239 4.97 24.13 -5.14
CA ASP A 239 6.35 24.57 -4.82
C ASP A 239 7.39 23.45 -4.98
N ALA A 240 6.99 22.21 -4.68
CA ALA A 240 7.87 21.06 -4.84
C ALA A 240 8.15 20.75 -6.32
N PHE A 241 7.15 20.80 -7.20
CA PHE A 241 7.25 20.27 -8.57
C PHE A 241 7.00 21.30 -9.70
N GLY A 242 6.56 22.51 -9.38
CA GLY A 242 6.07 23.54 -10.30
C GLY A 242 7.12 24.58 -10.73
N PRO A 243 7.70 25.38 -9.80
CA PRO A 243 8.60 26.50 -10.12
C PRO A 243 9.90 26.10 -10.83
N TRP A 244 10.46 24.94 -10.50
CA TRP A 244 11.82 24.59 -10.91
C TRP A 244 11.92 23.94 -12.29
N ARG A 245 10.79 23.74 -12.98
CA ARG A 245 10.73 23.00 -14.26
C ARG A 245 11.46 23.68 -15.42
N LEU A 246 11.69 25.00 -15.35
CA LEU A 246 12.48 25.71 -16.37
C LEU A 246 13.98 25.77 -16.04
N ALA A 247 14.39 25.29 -14.86
CA ALA A 247 15.62 25.63 -14.17
C ALA A 247 15.75 27.16 -13.95
N PRO A 248 16.19 27.63 -12.76
CA PRO A 248 16.66 29.00 -12.62
C PRO A 248 17.68 29.31 -13.73
N THR A 249 17.65 30.53 -14.25
CA THR A 249 18.66 30.96 -15.24
C THR A 249 19.86 31.55 -14.52
N GLU A 250 21.01 31.74 -15.18
CA GLU A 250 22.22 32.33 -14.57
C GLU A 250 22.00 33.69 -13.87
N HIS A 251 20.90 34.37 -14.17
CA HIS A 251 20.52 35.65 -13.59
C HIS A 251 19.64 35.52 -12.33
N ASP A 252 19.24 34.31 -11.96
CA ASP A 252 18.43 34.00 -10.79
C ASP A 252 19.33 33.77 -9.55
N PRO A 253 19.05 34.39 -8.38
CA PRO A 253 19.82 34.17 -7.15
C PRO A 253 19.91 32.71 -6.69
N LEU A 254 18.98 31.86 -7.11
CA LEU A 254 18.92 30.44 -6.75
C LEU A 254 19.66 29.54 -7.74
N PHE A 255 20.20 30.09 -8.84
CA PHE A 255 20.90 29.33 -9.85
C PHE A 255 22.12 28.60 -9.30
N LEU A 256 22.09 27.28 -9.42
CA LEU A 256 23.24 26.42 -9.22
C LEU A 256 23.68 25.81 -10.55
N PRO A 257 24.98 25.94 -10.91
CA PRO A 257 25.53 25.26 -12.08
C PRO A 257 25.24 23.76 -12.02
N ALA A 258 24.92 23.16 -13.17
CA ALA A 258 24.61 21.74 -13.34
C ALA A 258 23.33 21.23 -12.64
N PHE A 259 22.54 22.05 -11.93
CA PHE A 259 21.24 21.62 -11.42
C PHE A 259 20.18 21.61 -12.52
N GLY A 260 19.55 20.46 -12.74
CA GLY A 260 18.31 20.33 -13.47
C GLY A 260 17.09 20.56 -12.58
N PRO A 261 15.88 20.60 -13.14
CA PRO A 261 14.65 20.78 -12.39
C PRO A 261 14.44 19.84 -11.20
N ALA A 262 14.78 18.56 -11.37
CA ALA A 262 14.61 17.56 -10.32
C ALA A 262 15.53 17.83 -9.11
N ASP A 263 16.73 18.38 -9.33
CA ASP A 263 17.66 18.71 -8.25
C ASP A 263 17.08 19.77 -7.29
N TYR A 264 16.40 20.77 -7.83
CA TYR A 264 15.73 21.79 -7.03
C TYR A 264 14.53 21.24 -6.24
N THR A 265 13.76 20.32 -6.84
CA THR A 265 12.69 19.61 -6.13
C THR A 265 13.25 18.81 -4.95
N VAL A 266 14.30 18.01 -5.18
CA VAL A 266 14.91 17.19 -4.13
C VAL A 266 15.44 18.09 -3.01
N ARG A 267 16.22 19.13 -3.34
CA ARG A 267 16.75 20.08 -2.36
C ARG A 267 15.65 20.81 -1.57
N TYR A 268 14.54 21.17 -2.22
CA TYR A 268 13.42 21.81 -1.56
C TYR A 268 12.74 20.86 -0.55
N LEU A 269 12.46 19.62 -0.96
CA LEU A 269 11.82 18.62 -0.10
C LEU A 269 12.73 18.17 1.05
N ASP A 270 14.04 18.05 0.81
CA ASP A 270 15.05 17.69 1.81
C ASP A 270 14.96 18.55 3.09
N GLY A 271 14.82 19.86 2.91
CA GLY A 271 14.68 20.82 4.01
C GLY A 271 13.35 20.74 4.76
N GLN A 272 12.39 19.92 4.32
CA GLN A 272 11.02 19.89 4.84
C GLN A 272 10.64 18.55 5.50
N LEU A 273 11.34 17.45 5.16
CA LEU A 273 10.96 16.11 5.61
C LEU A 273 11.37 15.84 7.06
N PHE A 274 10.41 15.41 7.89
CA PHE A 274 10.61 14.97 9.28
C PHE A 274 11.30 16.01 10.18
N ARG A 275 11.06 17.31 9.95
CA ARG A 275 11.68 18.41 10.72
C ARG A 275 10.93 18.79 11.99
N GLY A 276 9.63 18.51 12.04
CA GLY A 276 8.77 18.89 13.15
C GLY A 276 7.54 18.00 13.26
N VAL A 277 7.09 17.76 14.50
CA VAL A 277 5.85 17.04 14.81
C VAL A 277 4.78 18.06 15.22
N THR A 278 3.71 18.17 14.44
CA THR A 278 2.63 19.13 14.71
C THR A 278 1.39 18.46 15.32
N HIS A 279 1.24 17.14 15.19
CA HIS A 279 0.10 16.38 15.69
C HIS A 279 0.56 15.10 16.42
N PRO A 280 1.17 15.21 17.61
CA PRO A 280 1.74 14.07 18.33
C PRO A 280 0.73 12.96 18.64
N GLN A 281 -0.55 13.30 18.85
CA GLN A 281 -1.63 12.32 19.03
C GLN A 281 -1.79 11.34 17.86
N ARG A 282 -1.35 11.71 16.65
CA ARG A 282 -1.36 10.82 15.49
C ARG A 282 -0.25 9.77 15.54
N LEU A 283 0.86 10.05 16.23
CA LEU A 283 1.87 9.03 16.49
C LEU A 283 1.31 7.93 17.40
N GLU A 284 0.52 8.29 18.40
CA GLU A 284 -0.15 7.29 19.25
C GLU A 284 -1.15 6.44 18.46
N ALA A 285 -1.96 7.08 17.61
CA ALA A 285 -2.89 6.38 16.72
C ALA A 285 -2.14 5.47 15.73
N SER A 286 -0.98 5.92 15.23
CA SER A 286 -0.09 5.13 14.38
C SER A 286 0.42 3.89 15.10
N ARG A 287 0.95 4.05 16.32
CA ARG A 287 1.41 2.94 17.16
C ARG A 287 0.32 1.93 17.40
N THR A 288 -0.87 2.38 17.79
CA THR A 288 -2.04 1.53 18.04
C THR A 288 -2.44 0.73 16.79
N ALA A 289 -2.48 1.38 15.62
CA ALA A 289 -2.78 0.71 14.36
C ALA A 289 -1.69 -0.29 13.95
N LEU A 290 -0.41 0.01 14.23
CA LEU A 290 0.69 -0.91 13.93
C LEU A 290 0.68 -2.14 14.85
N VAL A 291 0.38 -1.97 16.14
CA VAL A 291 0.17 -3.09 17.07
C VAL A 291 -0.93 -4.01 16.57
N LYS A 292 -2.07 -3.44 16.16
CA LYS A 292 -3.17 -4.20 15.55
C LYS A 292 -2.72 -4.94 14.31
N SER A 293 -1.99 -4.27 13.40
CA SER A 293 -1.45 -4.90 12.19
C SER A 293 -0.60 -6.13 12.51
N LEU A 294 0.38 -6.00 13.41
CA LEU A 294 1.24 -7.11 13.83
C LEU A 294 0.45 -8.25 14.48
N SER A 295 -0.55 -7.91 15.31
CA SER A 295 -1.46 -8.89 15.91
C SER A 295 -2.28 -9.64 14.86
N TYR A 296 -2.85 -8.94 13.87
CA TYR A 296 -3.64 -9.55 12.81
C TYR A 296 -2.76 -10.38 11.86
N ALA A 297 -1.51 -9.97 11.58
CA ALA A 297 -0.55 -10.78 10.83
C ALA A 297 -0.25 -12.11 11.55
N ARG A 298 -0.07 -12.06 12.88
CA ARG A 298 0.09 -13.27 13.70
C ARG A 298 -1.15 -14.16 13.67
N ALA A 299 -2.34 -13.57 13.76
CA ALA A 299 -3.62 -14.28 13.67
C ALA A 299 -3.80 -14.93 12.28
N SER A 300 -3.37 -14.27 11.21
CA SER A 300 -3.36 -14.82 9.85
C SER A 300 -2.56 -16.12 9.80
N ILE A 301 -1.33 -16.12 10.33
CA ILE A 301 -0.50 -17.33 10.42
C ILE A 301 -1.18 -18.41 11.26
N GLU A 302 -1.75 -18.05 12.42
CA GLU A 302 -2.41 -19.01 13.30
C GLU A 302 -3.62 -19.67 12.63
N TYR A 303 -4.46 -18.90 11.95
CA TYR A 303 -5.59 -19.42 11.20
C TYR A 303 -5.13 -20.24 9.99
N GLY A 304 -4.10 -19.77 9.28
CA GLY A 304 -3.54 -20.45 8.12
C GLY A 304 -3.04 -21.86 8.44
N LEU A 305 -2.25 -21.99 9.51
CA LEU A 305 -1.73 -23.29 9.97
C LEU A 305 -2.82 -24.27 10.46
N LYS A 306 -4.00 -23.75 10.84
CA LYS A 306 -5.16 -24.56 11.24
C LYS A 306 -6.11 -24.86 10.08
N THR A 307 -5.88 -24.28 8.91
CA THR A 307 -6.83 -24.36 7.79
C THR A 307 -6.76 -25.74 7.13
N GLU A 308 -7.91 -26.40 7.03
CA GLU A 308 -8.05 -27.73 6.40
C GLU A 308 -8.49 -27.66 4.94
N PHE A 309 -8.78 -26.46 4.43
CA PHE A 309 -9.24 -26.24 3.07
C PHE A 309 -8.14 -25.65 2.20
N ASN A 310 -8.24 -25.90 0.89
CA ASN A 310 -7.51 -25.08 -0.05
C ASN A 310 -8.23 -23.73 -0.10
N ASN A 311 -7.49 -22.66 0.16
CA ASN A 311 -7.88 -21.27 -0.03
C ASN A 311 -6.88 -20.64 -1.00
N THR A 312 -7.02 -19.34 -1.24
CA THR A 312 -6.05 -18.55 -1.99
C THR A 312 -4.64 -18.61 -1.41
N MET A 313 -4.46 -18.69 -0.08
CA MET A 313 -3.13 -18.88 0.53
C MET A 313 -2.85 -20.34 0.83
N HIS A 314 -1.74 -20.86 0.34
CA HIS A 314 -1.38 -22.28 0.46
C HIS A 314 -0.55 -22.59 1.71
N TRP A 315 -1.13 -22.39 2.89
CA TRP A 315 -0.47 -22.64 4.19
C TRP A 315 0.03 -24.08 4.40
N ARG A 316 -0.41 -25.05 3.59
CA ARG A 316 0.09 -26.43 3.60
C ARG A 316 1.45 -26.61 2.92
N ARG A 317 1.81 -25.69 2.03
CA ARG A 317 3.05 -25.74 1.25
C ARG A 317 4.22 -25.06 1.97
N VAL A 318 3.94 -24.32 3.04
CA VAL A 318 4.95 -23.60 3.82
C VAL A 318 5.43 -24.41 5.02
N ASP A 319 6.67 -24.16 5.45
CA ASP A 319 7.26 -24.79 6.63
C ASP A 319 6.62 -24.25 7.93
N PRO A 320 5.98 -25.12 8.75
CA PRO A 320 5.37 -24.72 10.02
C PRO A 320 6.37 -24.15 11.03
N ASP A 321 7.64 -24.57 11.00
CA ASP A 321 8.66 -24.04 11.90
C ASP A 321 9.05 -22.62 11.47
N HIS A 322 9.15 -22.35 10.16
CA HIS A 322 9.33 -20.99 9.65
C HIS A 322 8.16 -20.06 10.03
N ALA A 323 6.92 -20.56 9.92
CA ALA A 323 5.74 -19.81 10.32
C ALA A 323 5.76 -19.46 11.83
N ARG A 324 6.25 -20.38 12.67
CA ARG A 324 6.44 -20.14 14.11
C ARG A 324 7.54 -19.09 14.37
N ASP A 325 8.65 -19.16 13.67
CA ASP A 325 9.73 -18.18 13.77
C ASP A 325 9.24 -16.77 13.40
N LEU A 326 8.45 -16.66 12.33
CA LEU A 326 7.82 -15.40 11.92
C LEU A 326 6.85 -14.86 12.99
N GLN A 327 6.03 -15.72 13.61
CA GLN A 327 5.17 -15.30 14.72
C GLN A 327 5.96 -14.74 15.92
N LEU A 328 7.11 -15.35 16.24
CA LEU A 328 8.00 -14.86 17.30
C LEU A 328 8.59 -13.50 16.92
N LEU A 329 9.01 -13.33 15.67
CA LEU A 329 9.53 -12.05 15.17
C LEU A 329 8.46 -10.94 15.21
N LEU A 330 7.24 -11.22 14.75
CA LEU A 330 6.12 -10.27 14.78
C LEU A 330 5.77 -9.86 16.22
N LYS A 331 5.78 -10.81 17.15
CA LYS A 331 5.55 -10.54 18.58
C LYS A 331 6.67 -9.69 19.18
N ALA A 332 7.92 -9.94 18.80
CA ALA A 332 9.05 -9.11 19.23
C ALA A 332 8.97 -7.69 18.65
N ALA A 333 8.58 -7.56 17.37
CA ALA A 333 8.35 -6.26 16.74
C ALA A 333 7.24 -5.48 17.45
N GLU A 334 6.14 -6.14 17.81
CA GLU A 334 5.02 -5.55 18.56
C GLU A 334 5.48 -4.99 19.91
N ALA A 335 6.26 -5.77 20.66
CA ALA A 335 6.82 -5.34 21.94
C ALA A 335 7.88 -4.23 21.78
N ALA A 336 8.67 -4.25 20.70
CA ALA A 336 9.66 -3.23 20.39
C ALA A 336 9.05 -1.84 20.16
N LEU A 337 7.75 -1.74 19.82
CA LEU A 337 7.04 -0.46 19.70
C LEU A 337 6.89 0.29 21.03
N PHE A 338 7.08 -0.40 22.16
CA PHE A 338 6.89 0.17 23.50
C PHE A 338 8.17 0.24 24.31
N ALA A 339 9.12 -0.67 24.09
CA ALA A 339 10.37 -0.71 24.83
C ALA A 339 11.43 -1.59 24.14
N ALA A 340 12.69 -1.37 24.50
CA ALA A 340 13.83 -2.18 24.09
C ALA A 340 13.61 -3.70 24.25
N THR A 341 13.41 -4.38 23.12
CA THR A 341 13.02 -5.79 23.04
C THR A 341 14.06 -6.59 22.26
N PRO A 342 14.50 -7.77 22.74
CA PRO A 342 15.38 -8.66 21.97
C PRO A 342 14.71 -9.09 20.65
N ILE A 343 15.45 -8.99 19.55
CA ILE A 343 14.99 -9.47 18.24
C ILE A 343 15.38 -10.95 18.09
N PRO A 344 14.41 -11.87 18.01
CA PRO A 344 14.69 -13.29 17.79
C PRO A 344 15.51 -13.49 16.50
N PHE A 345 16.39 -14.49 16.51
CA PHE A 345 17.19 -14.89 15.34
C PHE A 345 18.14 -13.82 14.79
N SER A 346 18.36 -12.73 15.53
CA SER A 346 19.29 -11.68 15.14
C SER A 346 20.76 -12.12 15.28
N GLN A 347 21.55 -11.83 14.26
CA GLN A 347 23.01 -11.92 14.29
C GLN A 347 23.66 -10.60 13.86
N PRO A 348 24.48 -9.97 14.73
CA PRO A 348 24.69 -10.34 16.14
C PRO A 348 23.39 -10.23 16.97
N PRO A 349 23.30 -10.81 18.18
CA PRO A 349 22.14 -10.64 19.04
C PRO A 349 21.86 -9.16 19.33
N THR A 350 20.71 -8.68 18.89
CA THR A 350 20.34 -7.26 18.93
C THR A 350 19.00 -7.07 19.65
N ARG A 351 18.88 -5.95 20.35
CA ARG A 351 17.61 -5.42 20.86
C ARG A 351 17.19 -4.24 20.01
N ALA A 352 15.90 -4.10 19.73
CA ALA A 352 15.33 -2.92 19.08
C ALA A 352 14.37 -2.18 20.01
N ASP A 353 14.37 -0.86 19.96
CA ASP A 353 13.44 0.04 20.64
C ASP A 353 12.88 1.05 19.64
N PHE A 354 11.66 0.82 19.18
CA PHE A 354 10.97 1.68 18.23
C PHE A 354 10.10 2.75 18.92
N SER A 355 10.08 2.80 20.26
CA SER A 355 9.23 3.75 21.00
C SER A 355 9.51 5.21 20.62
N SER A 356 10.78 5.56 20.40
CA SER A 356 11.24 6.89 20.02
C SER A 356 10.57 7.46 18.76
N PHE A 357 10.22 6.61 17.78
CA PHE A 357 9.50 7.05 16.58
C PHE A 357 8.09 7.56 16.89
N PHE A 358 7.47 7.03 17.95
CA PHE A 358 6.13 7.42 18.39
C PHE A 358 6.14 8.53 19.45
N GLU A 359 7.31 8.86 19.99
CA GLU A 359 7.54 10.02 20.84
C GLU A 359 7.78 11.31 20.03
N GLY A 360 8.02 11.18 18.72
CA GLY A 360 8.13 12.31 17.79
C GLY A 360 9.56 12.62 17.38
N ARG A 361 10.31 11.60 16.99
CA ARG A 361 11.66 11.73 16.44
C ARG A 361 11.71 12.64 15.21
N VAL A 362 12.65 13.57 15.17
CA VAL A 362 12.85 14.53 14.07
C VAL A 362 14.30 14.53 13.61
N LEU A 363 14.56 14.97 12.37
CA LEU A 363 15.91 15.18 11.85
C LEU A 363 16.36 16.64 12.09
N GLU A 364 17.56 16.83 12.63
CA GLU A 364 18.17 18.15 12.88
C GLU A 364 18.23 18.99 11.60
N THR A 365 17.88 20.27 11.68
CA THR A 365 17.63 21.13 10.50
C THR A 365 18.83 21.33 9.57
N ASP A 366 20.05 21.19 10.09
CA ASP A 366 21.32 21.29 9.37
C ASP A 366 21.77 19.96 8.75
N LEU A 367 21.18 18.83 9.18
CA LEU A 367 21.44 17.52 8.61
C LEU A 367 20.49 17.26 7.42
N ALA A 368 21.07 17.15 6.22
CA ALA A 368 20.33 16.88 4.98
C ALA A 368 20.02 15.39 4.84
N TRP A 369 18.83 15.03 4.36
CA TRP A 369 18.48 13.64 4.01
C TRP A 369 19.19 13.15 2.75
N MET A 370 19.45 14.06 1.81
CA MET A 370 19.99 13.76 0.49
C MET A 370 21.26 14.59 0.24
N LEU A 371 22.30 13.94 -0.25
CA LEU A 371 23.52 14.59 -0.73
C LEU A 371 23.64 14.41 -2.23
N ARG A 372 24.03 15.47 -2.93
CA ARG A 372 24.32 15.40 -4.35
C ARG A 372 25.77 14.97 -4.55
N VAL A 373 25.96 13.85 -5.23
CA VAL A 373 27.26 13.32 -5.62
C VAL A 373 27.49 13.66 -7.08
N ASP A 374 28.45 14.55 -7.32
CA ASP A 374 28.88 14.89 -8.68
C ASP A 374 29.91 13.86 -9.16
N ASN A 375 29.63 13.17 -10.27
CA ASN A 375 30.56 12.25 -10.91
C ASN A 375 31.69 13.01 -11.63
N ALA A 376 32.53 13.74 -10.90
CA ALA A 376 33.58 14.57 -11.47
C ALA A 376 34.76 13.78 -12.09
N GLY A 377 34.74 12.43 -12.05
CA GLY A 377 35.90 11.59 -12.37
C GLY A 377 35.76 10.59 -13.53
N GLN A 378 34.59 10.46 -14.18
CA GLN A 378 34.34 9.41 -15.21
C GLN A 378 33.71 9.96 -16.50
N LEU A 379 34.04 11.18 -16.90
CA LEU A 379 33.57 11.72 -18.17
C LEU A 379 34.45 11.20 -19.32
N LEU A 380 33.85 10.41 -20.23
CA LEU A 380 34.39 10.22 -21.57
C LEU A 380 34.28 11.57 -22.34
N PRO A 381 35.18 11.86 -23.29
CA PRO A 381 35.28 13.18 -23.93
C PRO A 381 34.03 13.70 -24.66
N ASP A 382 33.03 12.85 -24.90
CA ASP A 382 31.84 13.17 -25.70
C ASP A 382 30.53 13.29 -24.89
N GLU A 383 30.54 13.13 -23.56
CA GLU A 383 29.35 13.31 -22.71
C GLU A 383 29.48 14.57 -21.84
N SER A 384 28.96 15.70 -22.34
CA SER A 384 29.13 17.02 -21.70
C SER A 384 28.11 17.33 -20.59
N THR A 385 27.53 16.33 -19.94
CA THR A 385 26.68 16.54 -18.74
C THR A 385 27.07 15.55 -17.68
N ALA A 386 27.89 15.98 -16.72
CA ALA A 386 28.01 15.28 -15.44
C ALA A 386 26.63 15.33 -14.76
N GLU A 387 25.82 14.30 -14.96
CA GLU A 387 24.59 14.13 -14.20
C GLU A 387 24.99 13.82 -12.74
N GLY A 388 24.79 14.81 -11.86
CA GLY A 388 24.90 14.59 -10.42
C GLY A 388 23.79 13.65 -9.97
N ARG A 389 24.13 12.68 -9.14
CA ARG A 389 23.16 11.75 -8.54
C ARG A 389 22.87 12.17 -7.11
N TRP A 390 21.61 12.12 -6.71
CA TRP A 390 21.24 12.25 -5.30
C TRP A 390 21.34 10.90 -4.60
N GLU A 391 22.02 10.88 -3.46
CA GLU A 391 22.18 9.73 -2.60
C GLU A 391 21.67 10.05 -1.20
N LEU A 392 21.15 9.04 -0.50
CA LEU A 392 20.76 9.21 0.90
C LEU A 392 22.00 9.53 1.72
N ASN A 393 21.91 10.56 2.56
CA ASN A 393 22.93 10.89 3.53
C ASN A 393 22.97 9.79 4.61
N SER A 394 24.03 9.01 4.65
CA SER A 394 24.19 7.93 5.63
C SER A 394 24.13 8.44 7.08
N GLU A 395 24.65 9.64 7.35
CA GLU A 395 24.59 10.27 8.68
C GLU A 395 23.14 10.59 9.08
N ALA A 396 22.33 11.13 8.16
CA ALA A 396 20.91 11.39 8.42
C ALA A 396 20.12 10.09 8.64
N VAL A 397 20.42 9.05 7.87
CA VAL A 397 19.81 7.73 8.04
C VAL A 397 20.21 7.11 9.38
N GLU A 398 21.48 7.18 9.76
CA GLU A 398 21.98 6.69 11.04
C GLU A 398 21.31 7.43 12.21
N HIS A 399 21.35 8.76 12.17
CA HIS A 399 20.78 9.63 13.18
C HIS A 399 19.27 9.48 13.32
N PHE A 400 18.53 9.20 12.24
CA PHE A 400 17.07 9.05 12.33
C PHE A 400 16.60 7.62 12.56
N PHE A 401 17.25 6.62 11.96
CA PHE A 401 16.75 5.24 11.98
C PHE A 401 17.48 4.29 12.92
N THR A 402 18.70 4.64 13.36
CA THR A 402 19.57 3.69 14.06
C THR A 402 19.93 4.15 15.47
N ASP A 403 20.20 5.45 15.65
CA ASP A 403 20.69 5.99 16.92
C ASP A 403 19.68 5.77 18.04
N GLY A 404 20.10 5.10 19.11
CA GLY A 404 19.22 4.76 20.23
C GLY A 404 18.07 3.79 19.89
N VAL A 405 17.98 3.29 18.65
CA VAL A 405 16.99 2.28 18.24
C VAL A 405 17.52 0.88 18.47
N PHE A 406 18.79 0.62 18.17
CA PHE A 406 19.38 -0.71 18.27
C PHE A 406 20.44 -0.79 19.38
N SER A 407 20.49 -1.95 20.06
CA SER A 407 21.51 -2.27 21.06
C SER A 407 22.06 -3.68 20.81
N PRO A 408 23.36 -3.86 20.48
CA PRO A 408 24.37 -2.81 20.27
C PRO A 408 24.03 -1.88 19.08
N PRO A 409 24.60 -0.66 19.03
CA PRO A 409 24.47 0.22 17.87
C PRO A 409 24.94 -0.48 16.59
N LEU A 410 24.29 -0.20 15.47
CA LEU A 410 24.68 -0.74 14.17
C LEU A 410 25.79 0.13 13.60
N ASP A 411 26.93 -0.48 13.28
CA ASP A 411 28.07 0.22 12.68
C ASP A 411 27.85 0.39 11.17
N GLN A 412 28.25 1.51 10.56
CA GLN A 412 28.05 1.78 9.12
C GLN A 412 28.66 0.69 8.22
N ASP A 413 29.75 0.06 8.67
CA ASP A 413 30.44 -1.02 7.94
C ASP A 413 29.86 -2.43 8.24
N GLN A 414 29.13 -2.59 9.35
CA GLN A 414 28.43 -3.84 9.67
C GLN A 414 27.02 -3.79 9.08
N SER A 415 26.97 -4.20 7.82
CA SER A 415 25.75 -4.32 7.02
C SER A 415 24.75 -5.29 7.69
N PHE A 416 23.81 -4.67 8.42
CA PHE A 416 22.50 -5.17 8.84
C PHE A 416 22.51 -6.22 9.96
N VAL A 417 21.59 -6.03 10.93
CA VAL A 417 21.12 -7.15 11.78
C VAL A 417 20.56 -8.21 10.84
N ARG A 418 21.24 -9.34 10.73
CA ARG A 418 20.74 -10.47 9.94
C ARG A 418 19.74 -11.23 10.78
N ILE A 419 18.53 -11.39 10.25
CA ILE A 419 17.52 -12.26 10.85
C ILE A 419 17.63 -13.60 10.12
N GLU A 420 18.22 -14.60 10.78
CA GLU A 420 18.40 -15.93 10.21
C GLU A 420 17.23 -16.82 10.57
N LEU A 421 16.25 -16.91 9.66
CA LEU A 421 15.09 -17.78 9.79
C LEU A 421 15.41 -19.18 9.27
N SER A 422 14.60 -20.17 9.66
CA SER A 422 14.78 -21.58 9.30
C SER A 422 14.79 -21.89 7.80
N VAL A 423 14.16 -21.04 6.99
CA VAL A 423 14.02 -21.16 5.53
C VAL A 423 14.15 -19.76 4.92
N SER A 424 14.51 -19.66 3.64
CA SER A 424 14.53 -18.36 2.96
C SER A 424 13.11 -17.77 2.89
N ASN A 425 12.99 -16.46 3.17
CA ASN A 425 11.70 -15.76 3.07
C ASN A 425 11.10 -15.84 1.66
N ARG A 426 11.95 -15.96 0.64
CA ARG A 426 11.52 -16.07 -0.75
C ARG A 426 10.77 -17.38 -0.97
N ASP A 427 11.33 -18.51 -0.54
CA ASP A 427 10.69 -19.82 -0.71
C ASP A 427 9.39 -19.92 0.11
N PHE A 428 9.34 -19.26 1.27
CA PHE A 428 8.12 -19.18 2.07
C PHE A 428 7.00 -18.40 1.36
N VAL A 429 7.31 -17.20 0.84
CA VAL A 429 6.33 -16.37 0.11
C VAL A 429 5.91 -17.05 -1.18
N ASP A 430 6.86 -17.63 -1.91
CA ASP A 430 6.61 -18.37 -3.14
C ASP A 430 5.72 -19.61 -2.90
N GLY A 431 6.00 -20.38 -1.83
CA GLY A 431 5.13 -21.48 -1.43
C GLY A 431 3.73 -21.06 -0.98
N LEU A 432 3.59 -19.85 -0.43
CA LEU A 432 2.32 -19.34 0.11
C LEU A 432 1.40 -18.74 -0.96
N VAL A 433 1.96 -17.91 -1.84
CA VAL A 433 1.22 -17.10 -2.83
C VAL A 433 1.90 -17.06 -4.21
N GLY A 434 3.03 -17.72 -4.41
CA GLY A 434 3.88 -17.57 -5.61
C GLY A 434 3.11 -17.84 -6.90
N GLU A 435 2.39 -18.96 -6.93
CA GLU A 435 1.46 -19.32 -8.00
C GLU A 435 0.60 -18.07 -8.39
N TYR A 436 0.02 -17.31 -7.44
CA TYR A 436 -0.82 -16.17 -7.83
C TYR A 436 -0.07 -15.04 -8.44
N VAL A 437 1.08 -14.76 -7.83
CA VAL A 437 1.87 -13.62 -8.24
C VAL A 437 2.19 -13.82 -9.72
N GLU A 438 2.47 -15.06 -10.14
CA GLU A 438 2.55 -15.45 -11.54
C GLU A 438 1.24 -15.19 -12.30
N GLY A 439 0.07 -15.64 -11.82
CA GLY A 439 -1.22 -15.37 -12.47
C GLY A 439 -1.56 -13.88 -12.67
N VAL A 440 -1.23 -13.02 -11.70
CA VAL A 440 -1.35 -11.55 -11.81
C VAL A 440 -0.35 -10.97 -12.80
N GLU A 441 0.89 -11.43 -12.74
CA GLU A 441 1.92 -11.07 -13.70
C GLU A 441 1.48 -11.40 -15.12
N ASP A 442 0.89 -12.58 -15.31
CA ASP A 442 0.34 -13.02 -16.58
C ASP A 442 -0.84 -12.16 -17.03
N ALA A 443 -1.80 -11.86 -16.14
CA ALA A 443 -2.99 -11.10 -16.48
C ALA A 443 -2.71 -9.62 -16.83
N TYR A 444 -1.74 -8.97 -16.16
CA TYR A 444 -1.58 -7.51 -16.25
C TYR A 444 -0.20 -7.00 -16.64
N PHE A 445 0.84 -7.81 -16.49
CA PHE A 445 2.23 -7.35 -16.63
C PHE A 445 2.98 -8.03 -17.78
N THR A 446 2.59 -9.24 -18.19
CA THR A 446 3.10 -9.86 -19.42
C THR A 446 2.35 -9.33 -20.64
N ALA A 447 2.88 -8.24 -21.19
CA ALA A 447 2.45 -7.78 -22.52
C ALA A 447 2.74 -8.87 -23.56
N ARG A 448 1.69 -9.44 -24.17
CA ARG A 448 1.77 -10.14 -25.47
C ARG A 448 1.74 -9.15 -26.62
#